data_AF-A0A9E1LHT9-F1
#
_entry.id   AF-A0A9E1LHT9-F1
#
_cell.length_a   1.000
_cell.length_b   1.000
_cell.length_c   1.000
_cell.angle_alpha   90.00
_cell.angle_beta   90.00
_cell.angle_gamma   90.00
#
_symmetry.space_group_name_H-M   'P 1'
#
loop_
_entity.id
_entity.type
_entity.pdbx_description
1 polymer ?
#
loop_
_entity_poly.entity_id
_entity_poly.type
_entity_poly.pdbx_seq_one_letter_code
_entity_poly.pdbx_strand_id
1 'polypeptide(L)'
;MFQLHERLLADTVLVAEFTLSLVLLSKDANYPWIILVPKRHSIQEVYQLDIEDRQQLLHESCVVAETMTALFRPDKLNIATIGNMVPQLHMHHVARFSNDGAWPRPVWGAQPAASYNKDKLASLVLELQAALPDCG
;
A
#
# COMPACT_ATOMS: atom_id res chain seq x y z
N MET A 1 -22.14 -0.49 3.48
CA MET A 1 -21.16 -0.39 4.60
C MET A 1 -19.80 -0.82 4.06
N PHE A 2 -18.71 -0.16 4.44
CA PHE A 2 -17.37 -0.57 4.03
C PHE A 2 -16.98 -1.90 4.69
N GLN A 3 -16.35 -2.78 3.91
CA GLN A 3 -15.71 -4.01 4.37
C GLN A 3 -14.48 -4.25 3.50
N LEU A 4 -13.34 -4.61 4.11
CA LEU A 4 -12.13 -4.93 3.36
C LEU A 4 -12.33 -6.25 2.58
N HIS A 5 -11.97 -6.25 1.30
CA HIS A 5 -12.06 -7.41 0.43
C HIS A 5 -11.23 -8.58 0.99
N GLU A 6 -11.78 -9.79 0.94
CA GLU A 6 -11.18 -10.99 1.55
C GLU A 6 -9.74 -11.25 1.08
N ARG A 7 -9.45 -10.99 -0.19
CA ARG A 7 -8.11 -11.14 -0.76
C ARG A 7 -7.11 -10.14 -0.18
N LEU A 8 -7.52 -8.88 -0.02
CA LEU A 8 -6.67 -7.86 0.61
C LEU A 8 -6.44 -8.23 2.08
N LEU A 9 -7.48 -8.67 2.79
CA LEU A 9 -7.35 -9.15 4.16
C LEU A 9 -6.38 -10.34 4.30
N ALA A 10 -6.45 -11.29 3.37
CA ALA A 10 -5.57 -12.46 3.36
C ALA A 10 -4.11 -12.10 3.04
N ASP A 11 -3.88 -11.21 2.08
CA ASP A 11 -2.55 -10.92 1.54
C ASP A 11 -1.84 -9.76 2.24
N THR A 12 -2.49 -9.07 3.19
CA THR A 12 -1.92 -7.90 3.87
C THR A 12 -2.02 -7.97 5.39
N VAL A 13 -1.32 -7.04 6.06
CA VAL A 13 -1.49 -6.73 7.49
C VAL A 13 -1.81 -5.25 7.67
N LEU A 14 -2.70 -4.92 8.60
CA LEU A 14 -3.03 -3.52 8.92
C LEU A 14 -1.84 -2.87 9.63
N VAL A 15 -1.43 -1.70 9.14
CA VAL A 15 -0.38 -0.88 9.75
C VAL A 15 -1.01 0.26 10.52
N ALA A 16 -1.86 1.04 9.87
CA ALA A 16 -2.51 2.22 10.44
C ALA A 16 -3.87 2.46 9.78
N GLU A 17 -4.65 3.36 10.38
CA GLU A 17 -5.87 3.90 9.77
C GLU A 17 -5.73 5.40 9.62
N PHE A 18 -5.80 5.87 8.39
CA PHE A 18 -5.98 7.29 8.08
C PHE A 18 -7.46 7.63 8.04
N THR A 19 -7.77 8.92 7.87
CA THR A 19 -9.16 9.38 7.80
C THR A 19 -9.94 8.69 6.69
N LEU A 20 -9.42 8.68 5.46
CA LEU A 20 -10.07 8.02 4.35
C LEU A 20 -9.64 6.55 4.25
N SER A 21 -8.35 6.25 4.32
CA SER A 21 -7.85 4.92 3.93
C SER A 21 -7.39 4.04 5.10
N LEU A 22 -7.55 2.72 4.94
CA LEU A 22 -6.70 1.76 5.65
C LEU A 22 -5.29 1.79 5.03
N VAL A 23 -4.26 1.76 5.87
CA VAL A 23 -2.86 1.61 5.47
C VAL A 23 -2.45 0.16 5.70
N LEU A 24 -2.27 -0.59 4.62
CA LEU A 24 -1.98 -2.02 4.66
C LEU A 24 -0.56 -2.30 4.17
N LEU A 25 0.16 -3.21 4.82
CA LEU A 25 1.44 -3.75 4.34
C LEU A 25 1.18 -5.07 3.60
N SER A 26 1.64 -5.17 2.36
CA SER A 26 1.64 -6.43 1.61
C SER A 26 2.50 -7.48 2.32
N LYS A 27 2.03 -8.72 2.39
CA LYS A 27 2.79 -9.87 2.92
C LYS A 27 3.87 -10.38 1.96
N ASP A 28 3.98 -9.82 0.75
CA ASP A 28 5.08 -10.11 -0.15
C ASP A 28 6.37 -9.42 0.31
N ALA A 29 7.31 -10.21 0.84
CA ALA A 29 8.59 -9.75 1.35
C ALA A 29 9.64 -9.43 0.28
N ASN A 30 9.30 -9.59 -1.01
CA ASN A 30 10.23 -9.22 -2.09
C ASN A 30 10.47 -7.70 -2.14
N TYR A 31 9.49 -6.88 -1.71
CA TYR A 31 9.54 -5.42 -1.81
C TYR A 31 8.87 -4.77 -0.60
N PRO A 32 9.37 -3.63 -0.07
CA PRO A 32 8.58 -2.80 0.83
C PRO A 32 7.37 -2.24 0.07
N TRP A 33 6.17 -2.64 0.50
CA TRP A 33 4.96 -2.42 -0.28
C TRP A 33 3.74 -2.09 0.59
N ILE A 34 3.33 -0.82 0.57
CA ILE A 34 2.12 -0.32 1.22
C ILE A 34 0.95 -0.27 0.22
N ILE A 35 -0.25 -0.52 0.71
CA ILE A 35 -1.50 -0.43 -0.05
C ILE A 35 -2.48 0.45 0.74
N LEU A 36 -2.94 1.53 0.13
CA LEU A 36 -4.05 2.33 0.65
C LEU A 36 -5.39 1.77 0.16
N VAL A 37 -6.36 1.63 1.05
CA VAL A 37 -7.73 1.21 0.72
C VAL A 37 -8.72 2.23 1.28
N PRO A 38 -9.31 3.11 0.46
CA PRO A 38 -10.34 4.04 0.90
C PRO A 38 -11.52 3.31 1.57
N LYS A 39 -11.92 3.78 2.75
CA LYS A 39 -13.04 3.28 3.55
C LYS A 39 -14.40 3.71 2.98
N ARG A 40 -14.62 3.41 1.70
CA ARG A 40 -15.85 3.69 0.95
C ARG A 40 -16.42 2.42 0.32
N HIS A 41 -17.73 2.28 0.36
CA HIS A 41 -18.42 1.11 -0.16
C HIS A 41 -18.60 1.21 -1.67
N SER A 42 -18.42 0.10 -2.40
CA SER A 42 -18.67 -0.01 -3.84
C SER A 42 -17.89 0.96 -4.73
N ILE A 43 -16.68 1.33 -4.32
CA ILE A 43 -15.73 2.10 -5.14
C ILE A 43 -14.71 1.14 -5.75
N GLN A 44 -14.57 1.20 -7.07
CA GLN A 44 -13.60 0.44 -7.84
C GLN A 44 -12.49 1.33 -8.39
N GLU A 45 -12.81 2.59 -8.67
CA GLU A 45 -11.92 3.51 -9.38
C GLU A 45 -11.87 4.87 -8.69
N VAL A 46 -10.74 5.57 -8.78
CA VAL A 46 -10.54 6.88 -8.15
C VAL A 46 -11.59 7.90 -8.63
N TYR A 47 -12.01 7.84 -9.89
CA TYR A 47 -13.03 8.76 -10.42
C TYR A 47 -14.44 8.52 -9.84
N GLN A 48 -14.66 7.43 -9.10
CA GLN A 48 -15.95 7.15 -8.44
C GLN A 48 -16.03 7.77 -7.04
N LEU A 49 -14.89 8.16 -6.47
CA LEU A 49 -14.83 8.97 -5.25
C LEU A 49 -15.38 10.38 -5.53
N ASP A 50 -15.96 11.00 -4.50
CA ASP A 50 -16.26 12.42 -4.54
C ASP A 50 -14.98 13.28 -4.53
N ILE A 51 -15.14 14.59 -4.70
CA ILE A 51 -14.00 15.50 -4.86
C ILE A 51 -13.14 15.55 -3.59
N GLU A 52 -13.77 15.51 -2.41
CA GLU A 52 -13.08 15.56 -1.12
C GLU A 52 -12.26 14.29 -0.90
N ASP A 53 -12.85 13.13 -1.13
CA ASP A 53 -12.18 11.84 -1.03
C ASP A 53 -11.05 11.67 -2.04
N ARG A 54 -11.16 12.22 -3.27
CA ARG A 54 -10.05 12.19 -4.23
C ARG A 54 -8.85 13.01 -3.76
N GLN A 55 -9.12 14.20 -3.22
CA GLN A 55 -8.07 15.07 -2.67
C GLN A 55 -7.43 14.42 -1.45
N GLN A 56 -8.24 13.83 -0.58
CA GLN A 56 -7.78 13.13 0.61
C GLN A 56 -6.94 11.89 0.24
N LEU A 57 -7.38 11.08 -0.71
CA LEU A 57 -6.60 9.93 -1.18
C LEU A 57 -5.25 10.35 -1.76
N LEU A 58 -5.20 11.46 -2.51
CA LEU A 58 -3.94 11.99 -3.03
C LEU A 58 -3.04 12.48 -1.89
N HIS A 59 -3.59 13.17 -0.89
CA HIS A 59 -2.84 13.60 0.28
C HIS A 59 -2.24 12.41 1.05
N GLU A 60 -3.06 11.42 1.40
CA GLU A 60 -2.63 10.19 2.06
C GLU A 60 -1.58 9.42 1.25
N SER A 61 -1.75 9.39 -0.08
CA SER A 61 -0.81 8.76 -1.00
C SER A 61 0.56 9.44 -0.99
N CYS A 62 0.60 10.77 -0.94
CA CYS A 62 1.84 11.54 -0.79
C CYS A 62 2.50 11.28 0.56
N VAL A 63 1.74 11.25 1.66
CA VAL A 63 2.27 10.94 3.00
C VAL A 63 2.94 9.57 3.02
N VAL A 64 2.28 8.53 2.51
CA VAL A 64 2.87 7.19 2.39
C VAL A 64 4.13 7.22 1.53
N ALA A 65 4.10 7.91 0.39
CA ALA A 65 5.24 7.98 -0.52
C ALA A 65 6.48 8.64 0.12
N GLU A 66 6.28 9.74 0.86
CA GLU A 66 7.33 10.45 1.58
C GLU A 66 7.88 9.60 2.72
N THR A 67 7.03 8.97 3.54
CA THR A 67 7.44 8.07 4.62
C THR A 67 8.24 6.89 4.08
N MET A 68 7.76 6.21 3.03
CA MET A 68 8.47 5.09 2.42
C MET A 68 9.81 5.52 1.83
N THR A 69 9.89 6.70 1.24
CA THR A 69 11.14 7.23 0.68
C THR A 69 12.15 7.53 1.78
N ALA A 70 11.72 8.12 2.90
CA ALA A 70 12.57 8.41 4.04
C ALA A 70 13.11 7.15 4.71
N LEU A 71 12.25 6.14 4.92
CA LEU A 71 12.61 4.88 5.57
C LEU A 71 13.49 3.99 4.70
N PHE A 72 13.04 3.70 3.47
CA PHE A 72 13.66 2.66 2.65
C PHE A 72 14.69 3.20 1.65
N ARG A 73 14.70 4.51 1.39
CA ARG A 73 15.59 5.16 0.40
C ARG A 73 15.63 4.41 -0.95
N PRO A 74 14.48 4.13 -1.57
CA PRO A 74 14.45 3.40 -2.83
C PRO A 74 15.07 4.20 -3.97
N ASP A 75 15.58 3.49 -4.98
CA ASP A 75 15.99 4.11 -6.26
C ASP A 75 14.78 4.72 -6.98
N LYS A 76 13.59 4.14 -6.80
CA LYS A 76 12.32 4.66 -7.33
C LYS A 76 11.12 4.21 -6.50
N LEU A 77 10.13 5.06 -6.35
CA LEU A 77 8.80 4.65 -5.86
C LEU A 77 7.85 4.38 -7.05
N ASN A 78 7.13 3.26 -7.02
CA ASN A 78 6.05 2.98 -7.96
C ASN A 78 4.70 3.16 -7.25
N ILE A 79 3.82 3.97 -7.84
CA ILE A 79 2.44 4.16 -7.35
C ILE A 79 1.49 3.76 -8.47
N ALA A 80 0.50 2.93 -8.16
CA ALA A 80 -0.51 2.53 -9.13
C ALA A 80 -1.83 2.13 -8.46
N THR A 81 -2.94 2.49 -9.09
CA THR A 81 -4.24 1.87 -8.87
C THR A 81 -4.48 0.90 -10.01
N ILE A 82 -4.46 -0.39 -9.70
CA ILE A 82 -4.90 -1.47 -10.59
C ILE A 82 -6.17 -2.05 -9.95
N GLY A 83 -6.56 -3.28 -10.28
CA GLY A 83 -7.78 -3.86 -9.71
C GLY A 83 -8.44 -4.93 -10.58
N ASN A 84 -7.77 -5.41 -11.63
CA ASN A 84 -8.36 -6.38 -12.58
C ASN A 84 -9.01 -7.61 -11.92
N MET A 85 -8.46 -8.08 -10.80
CA MET A 85 -8.96 -9.26 -10.07
C MET A 85 -9.61 -8.92 -8.71
N VAL A 86 -9.25 -7.79 -8.10
CA VAL A 86 -9.81 -7.32 -6.83
C VAL A 86 -10.47 -5.98 -7.11
N PRO A 87 -11.81 -5.93 -7.25
CA PRO A 87 -12.50 -4.74 -7.74
C PRO A 87 -12.58 -3.62 -6.70
N GLN A 88 -12.35 -3.89 -5.41
CA GLN A 88 -12.32 -2.82 -4.41
C GLN A 88 -11.13 -1.90 -4.66
N LEU A 89 -11.36 -0.58 -4.76
CA LEU A 89 -10.31 0.40 -4.98
C LEU A 89 -9.20 0.26 -3.95
N HIS A 90 -7.98 0.11 -4.45
CA HIS A 90 -6.77 0.10 -3.64
C HIS A 90 -5.60 0.70 -4.43
N MET A 91 -4.76 1.48 -3.77
CA MET A 91 -3.61 2.16 -4.36
C MET A 91 -2.33 1.56 -3.79
N HIS A 92 -1.47 1.06 -4.67
CA HIS A 92 -0.19 0.46 -4.31
C HIS A 92 0.91 1.51 -4.25
N HIS A 93 1.81 1.39 -3.27
CA HIS A 93 3.05 2.14 -3.11
C HIS A 93 4.19 1.14 -2.89
N VAL A 94 5.10 1.03 -3.86
CA VAL A 94 6.17 0.03 -3.85
C VAL A 94 7.53 0.71 -3.93
N ALA A 95 8.36 0.49 -2.92
CA ALA A 95 9.76 0.90 -2.91
C ALA A 95 10.58 -0.04 -3.82
N ARG A 96 11.21 0.51 -4.87
CA ARG A 96 11.95 -0.24 -5.89
C ARG A 96 13.44 0.02 -5.79
N PHE A 97 14.22 -1.00 -6.11
CA PHE A 97 15.67 -0.96 -6.10
C PHE A 97 16.20 -1.56 -7.40
N SER A 98 17.30 -1.00 -7.92
CA SER A 98 17.96 -1.46 -9.14
C SER A 98 18.44 -2.92 -9.08
N ASN A 99 18.55 -3.47 -7.86
CA ASN A 99 18.88 -4.86 -7.59
C ASN A 99 17.68 -5.73 -7.14
N ASP A 100 16.44 -5.21 -7.19
CA ASP A 100 15.26 -6.00 -6.84
C ASP A 100 14.91 -7.03 -7.93
N GLY A 101 14.17 -8.08 -7.55
CA GLY A 101 13.89 -9.24 -8.40
C GLY A 101 13.03 -8.97 -9.64
N ALA A 102 12.49 -7.75 -9.79
CA ALA A 102 11.68 -7.36 -10.93
C ALA A 102 12.29 -6.21 -11.75
N TRP A 103 13.31 -5.50 -11.26
CA TRP A 103 13.85 -4.32 -11.94
C TRP A 103 14.36 -4.62 -13.36
N PRO A 104 14.09 -3.75 -14.37
CA PRO A 104 13.28 -2.52 -14.34
C PRO A 104 11.78 -2.73 -14.65
N ARG A 105 11.30 -3.98 -14.66
CA ARG A 105 9.91 -4.33 -14.95
C ARG A 105 8.99 -4.05 -13.74
N PRO A 106 7.67 -3.96 -13.96
CA PRO A 106 6.70 -3.90 -12.87
C PRO A 106 6.74 -5.13 -11.95
N VAL A 107 6.37 -4.96 -10.68
CA VAL A 107 6.42 -6.05 -9.67
C VAL A 107 5.27 -7.06 -9.80
N TRP A 108 4.12 -6.64 -10.36
CA TRP A 108 2.90 -7.44 -10.39
C TRP A 108 3.07 -8.72 -11.23
N GLY A 109 3.09 -9.88 -10.56
CA GLY A 109 3.29 -11.19 -11.20
C GLY A 109 4.71 -11.47 -11.67
N ALA A 110 5.70 -10.64 -11.29
CA ALA A 110 7.08 -10.82 -11.73
C ALA A 110 7.79 -11.97 -10.99
N GLN A 111 7.45 -12.17 -9.71
CA GLN A 111 8.00 -13.21 -8.84
C GLN A 111 6.88 -13.79 -7.96
N PRO A 112 7.00 -15.05 -7.50
CA PRO A 112 6.16 -15.55 -6.41
C PRO A 112 6.36 -14.71 -5.15
N ALA A 113 5.28 -14.46 -4.41
CA ALA A 113 5.35 -13.69 -3.17
C ALA A 113 6.29 -14.38 -2.16
N ALA A 114 7.25 -13.63 -1.63
CA ALA A 114 8.13 -14.13 -0.58
C ALA A 114 7.46 -13.95 0.80
N SER A 115 7.68 -14.88 1.72
CA SER A 115 7.14 -14.78 3.07
C SER A 115 8.06 -13.99 3.99
N TYR A 116 7.51 -13.06 4.76
CA TYR A 116 8.24 -12.48 5.87
C TYR A 116 8.52 -13.52 6.96
N ASN A 117 9.70 -13.42 7.58
CA ASN A 117 9.88 -13.98 8.92
C ASN A 117 8.96 -13.21 9.89
N LYS A 118 8.31 -13.92 10.84
CA LYS A 118 7.31 -13.33 11.75
C LYS A 118 7.84 -12.15 12.56
N ASP A 119 9.06 -12.27 13.09
CA ASP A 119 9.67 -11.22 13.91
C ASP A 119 10.02 -10.02 13.05
N LYS A 120 10.56 -10.25 11.85
CA LYS A 120 10.83 -9.18 10.87
C LYS A 120 9.57 -8.45 10.44
N LEU A 121 8.47 -9.17 10.22
CA LEU A 121 7.18 -8.56 9.89
C LEU A 121 6.69 -7.67 11.03
N ALA A 122 6.73 -8.18 12.26
CA ALA A 122 6.31 -7.42 13.43
C ALA A 122 7.16 -6.16 13.64
N SER A 123 8.48 -6.26 13.52
CA SER A 123 9.39 -5.11 13.60
C SER A 123 9.12 -4.08 12.50
N LEU A 124 8.90 -4.53 11.26
CA LEU A 124 8.61 -3.63 10.14
C LEU A 124 7.27 -2.90 10.32
N VAL A 125 6.25 -3.59 10.82
CA VAL A 125 4.95 -2.96 11.13
C VAL A 125 5.12 -1.88 12.20
N LEU A 126 5.88 -2.15 13.26
CA LEU A 126 6.15 -1.17 14.32
C LEU A 126 6.96 0.04 13.80
N GLU A 127 7.97 -0.20 12.95
CA GLU A 127 8.75 0.87 12.34
C GLU A 127 7.88 1.77 11.45
N LEU A 128 7.02 1.16 10.63
CA LEU A 128 6.07 1.90 9.80
C LEU A 128 5.07 2.68 10.64
N GLN A 129 4.51 2.08 11.70
CA GLN A 129 3.60 2.75 12.63
C GLN A 129 4.23 3.97 13.30
N ALA A 130 5.50 3.87 13.69
CA ALA A 130 6.23 4.98 14.30
C ALA A 130 6.58 6.10 13.31
N ALA A 131 6.69 5.78 12.02
CA ALA A 131 7.11 6.72 10.98
C ALA A 131 5.95 7.37 10.21
N LEU A 132 4.76 6.75 10.22
CA LEU A 132 3.57 7.32 9.61
C LEU A 132 3.01 8.41 10.53
N PRO A 133 2.85 9.66 10.04
CA PRO A 133 2.18 10.68 10.80
C PRO A 133 0.67 10.41 10.86
N ASP A 134 -0.01 11.01 11.82
CA ASP A 134 -1.47 11.08 11.80
C ASP A 134 -1.90 11.81 10.51
N CYS A 135 -2.70 11.12 9.67
CA CYS A 135 -3.23 11.68 8.44
C CYS A 135 -4.75 11.82 8.62
N GLY A 136 -5.13 13.05 9.02
CA GLY A 136 -6.50 13.50 9.25
C GLY A 136 -7.28 13.70 7.96
#